data_AF-A0A357KWY7-F1
#
_entry.id   AF-A0A357KWY7-F1
#
_cell.length_a   1.000
_cell.length_b   1.000
_cell.length_c   1.000
_cell.angle_alpha   90.00
_cell.angle_beta   90.00
_cell.angle_gamma   90.00
#
_symmetry.space_group_name_H-M   'P 1'
#
loop_
_entity.id
_entity.type
_entity.pdbx_description
1 polymer ?
#
loop_
_entity_poly.entity_id
_entity_poly.type
_entity_poly.pdbx_seq_one_letter_code
_entity_poly.pdbx_strand_id
1 'polypeptide(L)' 'MSQAFCRAFSLAMQYGLSVDDAVIRFRGMRFEPMGATSNPDIPECSSVVDYIARFLEQRFGGRAPRSR' A
#
# COMPACT_ATOMS: atom_id res chain seq x y z
N MET A 1 -12.56 -6.19 9.43
CA MET A 1 -12.33 -5.36 8.22
C MET A 1 -10.95 -5.57 7.62
N SER A 2 -9.87 -5.35 8.38
CA SER A 2 -8.47 -5.50 7.88
C SER A 2 -8.17 -6.83 7.17
N GLN A 3 -8.60 -7.98 7.71
CA GLN A 3 -8.32 -9.29 7.10
C GLN A 3 -8.93 -9.48 5.70
N ALA A 4 -10.15 -8.97 5.48
CA ALA A 4 -10.83 -9.07 4.19
C ALA A 4 -10.14 -8.19 3.13
N PHE A 5 -9.75 -6.97 3.52
CA PHE A 5 -8.97 -6.07 2.68
C PHE A 5 -7.65 -6.72 2.26
N CYS A 6 -6.85 -7.23 3.21
CA CYS A 6 -5.56 -7.83 2.88
C CYS A 6 -5.69 -9.00 1.89
N ARG A 7 -6.73 -9.84 2.04
CA ARG A 7 -7.02 -10.91 1.09
C ARG A 7 -7.37 -10.38 -0.30
N ALA A 8 -8.33 -9.45 -0.38
CA ALA A 8 -8.76 -8.88 -1.66
C ALA A 8 -7.62 -8.12 -2.36
N PHE A 9 -6.84 -7.35 -1.62
CA PHE A 9 -5.68 -6.62 -2.11
C PHE A 9 -4.60 -7.56 -2.65
N SER A 10 -4.30 -8.64 -1.92
CA SER A 10 -3.34 -9.66 -2.37
C SER A 10 -3.80 -10.32 -3.68
N LEU A 11 -5.10 -10.62 -3.80
CA LEU A 11 -5.66 -11.16 -5.04
C LEU A 11 -5.58 -10.12 -6.17
N ALA A 12 -5.97 -8.87 -5.93
CA ALA A 12 -5.94 -7.82 -6.94
C ALA A 12 -4.54 -7.64 -7.55
N MET A 13 -3.49 -7.62 -6.72
CA MET A 13 -2.11 -7.56 -7.22
C MET A 13 -1.72 -8.78 -8.04
N GLN A 14 -2.14 -9.99 -7.64
CA GLN A 14 -1.90 -11.21 -8.42
C GLN A 14 -2.64 -11.22 -9.77
N TYR A 15 -3.78 -10.53 -9.85
CA TYR A 15 -4.60 -10.43 -11.07
C TYR A 15 -4.36 -9.15 -11.89
N GLY A 16 -3.26 -8.44 -11.64
CA GLY A 16 -2.78 -7.37 -12.53
C GLY A 16 -2.99 -5.95 -12.04
N LEU A 17 -3.41 -5.74 -10.79
CA LEU A 17 -3.33 -4.40 -10.18
C LEU A 17 -1.84 -4.01 -10.03
N SER A 18 -1.44 -2.95 -10.72
CA SER A 18 -0.07 -2.43 -10.62
C SER A 18 0.19 -1.81 -9.25
N VAL A 19 1.47 -1.75 -8.83
CA VAL A 19 1.85 -1.11 -7.58
C VAL A 19 1.50 0.38 -7.61
N ASP A 20 1.79 1.09 -8.71
CA ASP A 20 1.46 2.51 -8.85
C ASP A 20 -0.05 2.75 -8.71
N ASP A 21 -0.89 1.94 -9.36
CA ASP A 21 -2.35 2.03 -9.23
C ASP A 21 -2.86 1.77 -7.82
N ALA A 22 -2.23 0.82 -7.11
CA ALA A 22 -2.52 0.55 -5.71
C ALA A 22 -2.14 1.74 -4.83
N VAL A 23 -0.93 2.27 -4.98
CA VAL A 23 -0.43 3.40 -4.18
C VAL A 23 -1.34 4.62 -4.35
N ILE A 24 -1.68 4.97 -5.59
CA ILE A 24 -2.57 6.09 -5.91
C ILE A 24 -3.93 5.98 -5.20
N ARG A 25 -4.47 4.75 -5.06
CA ARG A 25 -5.79 4.51 -4.48
C ARG A 25 -5.80 4.42 -2.96
N PHE A 26 -4.76 3.86 -2.37
CA PHE A 26 -4.77 3.44 -0.96
C PHE A 26 -3.95 4.35 -0.04
N ARG A 27 -3.02 5.14 -0.57
CA ARG A 27 -2.26 6.11 0.21
C ARG A 27 -3.18 7.17 0.83
N GLY A 28 -2.97 7.47 2.10
CA GLY A 28 -3.73 8.45 2.87
C GLY A 28 -5.11 7.98 3.35
N MET A 29 -5.51 6.74 3.07
CA MET A 29 -6.75 6.19 3.63
C MET A 29 -6.67 6.14 5.16
N ARG A 30 -7.78 6.50 5.81
CA ARG A 30 -7.90 6.60 7.26
C ARG A 30 -8.71 5.45 7.82
N PHE A 31 -8.09 4.68 8.70
CA PHE A 31 -8.70 3.57 9.43
C PHE A 31 -7.92 3.36 10.73
N GLU A 32 -8.62 2.99 11.80
CA GLU A 32 -7.96 2.48 12.98
C GLU A 32 -7.48 1.03 12.76
N PRO A 33 -6.31 0.63 13.31
CA PRO A 33 -5.35 1.46 14.06
C PRO A 33 -4.50 2.36 13.14
N MET A 34 -4.13 3.52 13.66
CA MET A 34 -3.26 4.52 13.03
C MET A 34 -2.29 5.12 14.05
N GLY A 35 -1.22 5.77 13.59
CA GLY A 35 -0.23 6.41 14.45
C GLY A 35 1.20 6.00 14.13
N ALA A 36 2.04 6.00 15.17
CA ALA A 36 3.48 5.80 15.03
C ALA A 36 3.83 4.37 14.59
N THR A 37 4.88 4.25 13.77
CA THR A 37 5.42 2.95 13.33
C THR A 37 6.90 2.85 13.66
N SER A 38 7.42 1.62 13.65
CA SER A 38 8.85 1.35 13.85
C SER A 38 9.69 1.59 12.60
N ASN A 39 9.08 1.94 11.46
CA ASN A 39 9.79 2.19 10.22
C ASN A 39 10.25 3.66 10.16
N PRO A 40 11.56 3.95 10.14
CA PRO A 40 12.06 5.32 10.08
C PRO A 40 11.64 6.08 8.81
N ASP A 41 11.38 5.38 7.71
CA ASP A 41 10.93 5.98 6.45
C ASP A 41 9.42 6.29 6.43
N ILE A 42 8.66 5.70 7.36
CA ILE A 42 7.22 5.89 7.53
C ILE A 42 6.92 6.00 9.03
N PRO A 43 7.40 7.06 9.72
CA PRO A 43 7.34 7.15 11.18
C PRO A 43 5.91 7.24 11.71
N GLU A 44 4.97 7.72 10.89
CA GLU A 44 3.55 7.77 11.19
C GLU A 44 2.74 7.40 9.94
N CYS A 45 1.64 6.67 10.13
CA CYS A 45 0.68 6.34 9.08
C CYS A 45 -0.76 6.59 9.52
N SER A 46 -1.63 6.88 8.55
CA SER A 46 -3.04 7.13 8.79
C SER A 46 -3.91 5.87 8.86
N SER A 47 -3.31 4.72 8.56
CA SER A 47 -3.86 3.37 8.75
C SER A 47 -2.81 2.32 8.39
N VAL A 48 -3.12 1.05 8.67
CA VAL A 48 -2.35 -0.09 8.12
C VAL A 48 -2.36 -0.10 6.59
N VAL A 49 -3.45 0.33 5.96
CA VAL A 49 -3.58 0.37 4.50
C VAL A 49 -2.67 1.43 3.89
N ASP A 50 -2.67 2.64 4.48
CA ASP A 50 -1.76 3.73 4.11
C ASP A 50 -0.29 3.31 4.28
N TYR A 51 0.03 2.65 5.40
CA TYR A 51 1.39 2.14 5.63
C TYR A 51 1.83 1.18 4.54
N ILE A 52 1.01 0.20 4.17
CA ILE A 52 1.32 -0.77 3.12
C ILE A 52 1.50 -0.06 1.78
N ALA A 53 0.62 0.88 1.42
CA ALA A 53 0.74 1.65 0.19
C ALA A 53 2.07 2.42 0.12
N ARG A 54 2.41 3.17 1.17
CA ARG A 54 3.68 3.92 1.25
C ARG A 54 4.90 2.99 1.22
N PHE A 55 4.83 1.85 1.88
CA PHE A 55 5.90 0.84 1.84
C PHE A 55 6.09 0.27 0.43
N LEU A 56 4.99 -0.05 -0.27
CA LEU A 56 5.05 -0.55 -1.63
C LEU A 56 5.62 0.50 -2.59
N GLU A 57 5.23 1.77 -2.44
CA GLU A 57 5.79 2.89 -3.18
C GLU A 57 7.30 3.00 -2.98
N GLN A 58 7.79 2.96 -1.74
CA GLN A 58 9.21 3.06 -1.43
C GLN A 58 10.02 1.87 -1.95
N ARG A 59 9.46 0.65 -1.88
CA ARG A 59 10.18 -0.58 -2.22
C ARG A 59 10.10 -0.95 -3.70
N PHE A 60 9.02 -0.57 -4.38
CA PHE A 60 8.71 -1.02 -5.74
C PHE A 60 8.29 0.11 -6.69
N GLY A 61 8.03 1.33 -6.19
CA GLY A 61 7.75 2.50 -7.02
C GLY A 61 9.00 2.93 -7.79
N GLY A 62 8.86 3.11 -9.11
CA GLY A 62 9.96 3.51 -9.99
C GLY A 62 10.43 2.45 -10.99
N ARG A 63 9.85 1.24 -10.98
CA ARG A 63 10.00 0.32 -12.13
C ARG A 63 8.89 0.64 -13.15
N ALA A 64 9.17 1.63 -14.01
CA ALA A 64 8.32 1.96 -15.16
C ALA A 64 7.79 0.69 -15.86
N PRO A 65 6.54 0.71 -16.38
CA PRO A 65 5.97 -0.46 -17.03
C PRO A 65 6.88 -0.88 -18.18
N ARG A 66 7.39 -2.13 -18.16
CA ARG A 66 7.86 -2.76 -19.39
C ARG A 66 6.62 -2.96 -20.24
N SER A 67 6.34 -1.98 -21.08
CA SER A 67 5.43 -2.12 -22.22
C SER A 67 5.83 -3.40 -22.96
N ARG A 68 4.91 -4.36 -23.02
CA ARG A 68 4.95 -5.44 -23.99
C ARG A 68 3.64 -5.41 -24.75
#